data_AF-A0AAF0L4K0-F1
#
_entry.id   AF-A0AAF0L4K0-F1
#
_cell.length_a   1.000
_cell.length_b   1.000
_cell.length_c   1.000
_cell.angle_alpha   90.00
_cell.angle_beta   90.00
_cell.angle_gamma   90.00
#
_symmetry.space_group_name_H-M   'P 1'
#
loop_
_entity.id
_entity.type
_entity.pdbx_description
1 polymer ?
#
loop_
_entity_poly.entity_id
_entity_poly.type
_entity_poly.pdbx_seq_one_letter_code
_entity_poly.pdbx_strand_id
1 'polypeptide(L)'
;MIENAAPTPDTTPHADAQVARDAAAQAAVNMRNDDLTPDALDRARATAIRTADATHAEAAAAARAARDDLTGPSRSDVLAGRAPANADQVAVATIQRAQVQALLDHGRTILDVIDAADENRVTALLSMVETLPDVLSATEPEAVAAELQDRLFDRLVAHGAADAVAAHQNEAALAPLAAWAAVLSESENGGEVTSGARSALFRADEPGYHRVFASDAAYALDSQAIARLRSSQL
;
A
#
# COMPACT_ATOMS: atom_id res chain seq x y z
N MET A 1 0.67 -30.07 0.99
CA MET A 1 -0.61 -29.42 0.64
C MET A 1 -0.22 -28.24 -0.23
N ILE A 2 -0.54 -28.25 -1.52
CA ILE A 2 -0.04 -27.25 -2.47
C ILE A 2 -0.89 -25.98 -2.28
N GLU A 3 -0.22 -24.95 -1.80
CA GLU A 3 -0.69 -23.61 -1.54
C GLU A 3 -1.12 -22.97 -2.88
N ASN A 4 -2.44 -22.80 -3.08
CA ASN A 4 -2.97 -21.96 -4.15
C ASN A 4 -2.75 -20.51 -3.72
N ALA A 5 -1.53 -20.00 -3.89
CA ALA A 5 -1.29 -18.57 -3.84
C ALA A 5 -2.22 -17.91 -4.88
N ALA A 6 -2.98 -16.89 -4.45
CA ALA A 6 -3.78 -16.10 -5.36
C ALA A 6 -2.87 -15.60 -6.51
N PRO A 7 -3.33 -15.63 -7.77
CA PRO A 7 -2.52 -15.14 -8.87
C PRO A 7 -2.16 -13.67 -8.59
N THR A 8 -0.86 -13.35 -8.68
CA THR A 8 -0.40 -11.96 -8.60
C THR A 8 -1.10 -11.17 -9.70
N PRO A 9 -1.71 -10.02 -9.38
CA PRO A 9 -2.37 -9.20 -10.39
C PRO A 9 -1.37 -8.76 -11.45
N ASP A 10 -1.78 -8.76 -12.72
CA ASP A 10 -0.96 -8.23 -13.81
C ASP A 10 -0.89 -6.70 -13.70
N THR A 11 0.28 -6.19 -13.32
CA THR A 11 0.55 -4.77 -13.16
C THR A 11 1.22 -4.13 -14.38
N THR A 12 1.54 -4.93 -15.41
CA THR A 12 2.20 -4.47 -16.63
C THR A 12 1.49 -3.28 -17.28
N PRO A 13 0.13 -3.27 -17.38
CA PRO A 13 -0.59 -2.13 -17.97
C PRO A 13 -0.39 -0.81 -17.21
N HIS A 14 -0.20 -0.85 -15.89
CA HIS A 14 0.02 0.35 -15.07
C HIS A 14 1.41 0.93 -15.32
N ALA A 15 2.42 0.07 -15.40
CA ALA A 15 3.77 0.49 -15.76
C ALA A 15 3.83 1.04 -17.20
N ASP A 16 3.14 0.38 -18.14
CA ASP A 16 3.03 0.83 -19.53
C ASP A 16 2.40 2.22 -19.63
N ALA A 17 1.31 2.47 -18.88
CA ALA A 17 0.64 3.76 -18.88
C ALA A 17 1.55 4.89 -18.39
N GLN A 18 2.29 4.66 -17.30
CA GLN A 18 3.24 5.65 -16.77
C GLN A 18 4.38 5.93 -17.76
N VAL A 19 5.00 4.88 -18.32
CA VAL A 19 6.09 5.04 -19.31
C VAL A 19 5.59 5.74 -20.57
N ALA A 20 4.41 5.37 -21.07
CA ALA A 20 3.82 5.97 -22.27
C ALA A 20 3.54 7.46 -22.06
N ARG A 21 3.05 7.84 -20.87
CA ARG A 21 2.84 9.23 -20.52
C ARG A 21 4.14 10.03 -20.49
N ASP A 22 5.16 9.52 -19.80
CA ASP A 22 6.45 10.20 -19.68
C ASP A 22 7.10 10.36 -21.06
N ALA A 23 7.05 9.32 -21.90
CA ALA A 23 7.52 9.37 -23.28
C ALA A 23 6.73 10.40 -24.12
N ALA A 24 5.41 10.47 -23.98
CA ALA A 24 4.58 11.42 -24.70
C ALA A 24 4.83 12.87 -24.26
N ALA A 25 5.03 13.11 -22.95
CA ALA A 25 5.38 14.43 -22.43
C ALA A 25 6.75 14.88 -22.97
N GLN A 26 7.74 14.00 -22.98
CA GLN A 26 9.05 14.28 -23.55
C GLN A 26 8.99 14.52 -25.07
N ALA A 27 8.19 13.74 -25.79
CA ALA A 27 7.97 13.93 -27.23
C ALA A 27 7.30 15.29 -27.52
N ALA A 28 6.34 15.71 -26.70
CA ALA A 28 5.70 17.01 -26.82
C ALA A 28 6.69 18.16 -26.61
N VAL A 29 7.54 18.09 -25.57
CA VAL A 29 8.60 19.10 -25.34
C VAL A 29 9.54 19.20 -26.55
N ASN A 30 9.92 18.06 -27.13
CA ASN A 30 10.83 18.00 -28.28
C ASN A 30 10.16 18.20 -29.64
N MET A 31 8.83 18.38 -29.68
CA MET A 31 8.07 18.54 -30.92
C MET A 31 8.55 19.77 -31.70
N ARG A 32 8.84 19.58 -32.98
CA ARG A 32 9.18 20.65 -33.93
C ARG A 32 8.30 20.52 -35.17
N ASN A 33 7.83 21.64 -35.69
CA ASN A 33 7.07 21.69 -36.94
C ASN A 33 7.25 23.07 -37.57
N ASP A 34 7.97 23.11 -38.69
CA ASP A 34 8.34 24.36 -39.38
C ASP A 34 7.14 25.00 -40.11
N ASP A 35 6.05 24.23 -40.30
CA ASP A 35 4.81 24.71 -40.92
C ASP A 35 3.85 25.37 -39.90
N LEU A 36 4.15 25.29 -38.60
CA LEU A 36 3.32 25.88 -37.55
C LEU A 36 3.89 27.21 -37.05
N THR A 37 3.02 28.18 -36.78
CA THR A 37 3.40 29.35 -35.98
C THR A 37 3.77 28.92 -34.56
N PRO A 38 4.56 29.71 -33.80
CA PRO A 38 4.89 29.39 -32.41
C PRO A 38 3.66 29.06 -31.56
N ASP A 39 2.61 29.88 -31.64
CA ASP A 39 1.35 29.65 -30.90
C ASP A 39 0.61 28.38 -31.35
N ALA A 40 0.70 28.00 -32.62
CA ALA A 40 0.10 26.76 -33.12
C ALA A 40 0.90 25.53 -32.66
N LEU A 41 2.23 25.63 -32.62
CA LEU A 41 3.11 24.60 -32.10
C LEU A 41 2.87 24.38 -30.60
N ASP A 42 2.78 25.44 -29.79
CA ASP A 42 2.52 25.32 -28.36
C ASP A 42 1.14 24.71 -28.05
N ARG A 43 0.11 25.05 -28.84
CA ARG A 43 -1.20 24.38 -28.75
C ARG A 43 -1.15 22.90 -29.13
N ALA A 44 -0.34 22.53 -30.13
CA ALA A 44 -0.15 21.15 -30.53
C ALA A 44 0.55 20.35 -29.42
N ARG A 45 1.60 20.91 -28.81
CA ARG A 45 2.30 20.33 -27.66
C ARG A 45 1.39 20.15 -26.46
N ALA A 46 0.61 21.19 -26.11
CA ALA A 46 -0.35 21.12 -25.01
C ALA A 46 -1.44 20.07 -25.26
N THR A 47 -1.91 19.92 -26.50
CA THR A 47 -2.86 18.87 -26.88
C THR A 47 -2.25 17.48 -26.71
N ALA A 48 -1.01 17.27 -27.15
CA ALA A 48 -0.32 15.98 -26.99
C ALA A 48 -0.18 15.60 -25.50
N ILE A 49 0.19 16.55 -24.64
CA ILE A 49 0.29 16.31 -23.19
C ILE A 49 -1.08 15.96 -22.60
N ARG A 50 -2.15 16.69 -22.97
CA ARG A 50 -3.51 16.39 -22.47
C ARG A 50 -4.00 15.01 -22.88
N THR A 51 -3.73 14.59 -24.13
CA THR A 51 -4.08 13.24 -24.58
C THR A 51 -3.35 12.18 -23.75
N ALA A 52 -2.06 12.38 -23.48
CA ALA A 52 -1.28 11.48 -22.64
C ALA A 52 -1.77 11.45 -21.18
N ASP A 53 -2.06 12.62 -20.60
CA ASP A 53 -2.60 12.74 -19.23
C ASP A 53 -4.00 12.09 -19.13
N ALA A 54 -4.83 12.14 -20.18
CA ALA A 54 -6.14 11.48 -20.21
C ALA A 54 -6.01 9.95 -20.20
N THR A 55 -5.15 9.36 -21.05
CA THR A 55 -4.89 7.91 -21.04
C THR A 55 -4.31 7.45 -19.70
N HIS A 56 -3.44 8.25 -19.10
CA HIS A 56 -2.91 7.98 -17.76
C HIS A 56 -4.01 7.99 -16.68
N ALA A 57 -4.92 8.97 -16.73
CA ALA A 57 -6.04 9.05 -15.80
C ALA A 57 -6.98 7.83 -15.93
N GLU A 58 -7.20 7.31 -17.14
CA GLU A 58 -7.95 6.07 -17.37
C GLU A 58 -7.24 4.87 -16.72
N ALA A 59 -5.92 4.76 -16.85
CA ALA A 59 -5.13 3.72 -16.20
C ALA A 59 -5.15 3.84 -14.67
N ALA A 60 -5.10 5.07 -14.14
CA ALA A 60 -5.21 5.34 -12.71
C ALA A 60 -6.58 4.91 -12.17
N ALA A 61 -7.65 5.23 -12.88
CA ALA A 61 -9.00 4.78 -12.54
C ALA A 61 -9.13 3.25 -12.59
N ALA A 62 -8.57 2.60 -13.61
CA ALA A 62 -8.55 1.15 -13.73
C ALA A 62 -7.78 0.48 -12.58
N ALA A 63 -6.63 1.03 -12.16
CA ALA A 63 -5.86 0.51 -11.02
C ALA A 63 -6.65 0.59 -9.71
N ARG A 64 -7.35 1.71 -9.48
CA ARG A 64 -8.23 1.88 -8.31
C ARG A 64 -9.39 0.88 -8.35
N ALA A 65 -10.05 0.75 -9.50
CA ALA A 65 -11.15 -0.21 -9.67
C ALA A 65 -10.68 -1.65 -9.41
N ALA A 66 -9.55 -2.07 -9.98
CA ALA A 66 -8.99 -3.39 -9.76
C ALA A 66 -8.63 -3.66 -8.29
N ARG A 67 -8.10 -2.64 -7.59
CA ARG A 67 -7.86 -2.70 -6.14
C ARG A 67 -9.17 -2.86 -5.36
N ASP A 68 -10.19 -2.09 -5.73
CA ASP A 68 -11.48 -2.06 -5.01
C ASP A 68 -12.33 -3.32 -5.30
N ASP A 69 -12.14 -3.96 -6.46
CA ASP A 69 -12.77 -5.23 -6.85
C ASP A 69 -12.20 -6.44 -6.08
N LEU A 70 -10.97 -6.34 -5.59
CA LEU A 70 -10.37 -7.36 -4.74
C LEU A 70 -11.04 -7.33 -3.37
N THR A 71 -11.92 -8.31 -3.18
CA THR A 71 -12.65 -8.53 -1.94
C THR A 71 -12.02 -9.69 -1.17
N GLY A 72 -11.90 -9.54 0.14
CA GLY A 72 -11.34 -10.56 0.99
C GLY A 72 -11.26 -10.08 2.43
N PRO A 73 -10.97 -11.00 3.38
CA PRO A 73 -10.78 -10.61 4.77
C PRO A 73 -9.58 -9.66 4.87
N SER A 74 -9.73 -8.62 5.69
CA SER A 74 -8.64 -7.75 6.09
C SER A 74 -8.04 -8.18 7.43
N ARG A 75 -6.84 -7.71 7.76
CA ARG A 75 -6.30 -7.79 9.12
C ARG A 75 -7.28 -7.27 10.16
N SER A 76 -7.94 -6.15 9.87
CA SER A 76 -8.92 -5.56 10.80
C SER A 76 -10.08 -6.51 11.08
N ASP A 77 -10.60 -7.19 10.05
CA ASP A 77 -11.68 -8.17 10.19
C ASP A 77 -11.24 -9.36 11.07
N VAL A 78 -10.01 -9.86 10.85
CA VAL A 78 -9.44 -10.95 11.65
C VAL A 78 -9.32 -10.55 13.11
N LEU A 79 -8.70 -9.40 13.38
CA LEU A 79 -8.47 -8.92 14.75
C LEU A 79 -9.80 -8.64 15.47
N ALA A 80 -10.77 -8.01 14.81
CA ALA A 80 -12.10 -7.79 15.35
C ALA A 80 -12.84 -9.11 15.65
N GLY A 81 -12.67 -10.11 14.77
CA GLY A 81 -13.23 -11.45 14.94
C GLY A 81 -12.66 -12.23 16.14
N ARG A 82 -11.57 -11.77 16.77
CA ARG A 82 -10.97 -12.41 17.95
C ARG A 82 -11.64 -12.04 19.27
N ALA A 83 -12.59 -11.12 19.28
CA ALA A 83 -13.34 -10.80 20.48
C ALA A 83 -14.12 -12.04 21.01
N PRO A 84 -14.05 -12.36 22.32
CA PRO A 84 -14.83 -13.47 22.89
C PRO A 84 -16.34 -13.29 22.66
N ALA A 85 -16.98 -14.29 22.04
CA ALA A 85 -18.39 -14.26 21.68
C ALA A 85 -19.30 -15.00 22.69
N ASN A 86 -18.73 -15.81 23.59
CA ASN A 86 -19.48 -16.59 24.58
C ASN A 86 -18.77 -16.70 25.93
N ALA A 87 -19.48 -17.21 26.94
CA ALA A 87 -19.00 -17.28 28.32
C ALA A 87 -17.74 -18.15 28.48
N ASP A 88 -17.65 -19.25 27.73
CA ASP A 88 -16.49 -20.15 27.77
C ASP A 88 -15.24 -19.44 27.23
N GLN A 89 -15.37 -18.72 26.11
CA GLN A 89 -14.30 -17.91 25.55
C GLN A 89 -13.88 -16.77 26.49
N VAL A 90 -14.83 -16.15 27.18
CA VAL A 90 -14.53 -15.13 28.21
C VAL A 90 -13.74 -15.74 29.38
N ALA A 91 -14.09 -16.95 29.81
CA ALA A 91 -13.35 -17.65 30.87
C ALA A 91 -11.92 -17.97 30.44
N VAL A 92 -11.73 -18.51 29.23
CA VAL A 92 -10.40 -18.78 28.66
C VAL A 92 -9.59 -17.49 28.55
N ALA A 93 -10.16 -16.43 27.98
CA ALA A 93 -9.50 -15.13 27.85
C ALA A 93 -9.09 -14.57 29.22
N THR A 94 -9.93 -14.72 30.24
CA THR A 94 -9.62 -14.25 31.61
C THR A 94 -8.44 -14.99 32.22
N ILE A 95 -8.38 -16.32 32.06
CA ILE A 95 -7.23 -17.13 32.51
C ILE A 95 -5.96 -16.71 31.76
N GLN A 96 -6.05 -16.53 30.44
CA GLN A 96 -4.90 -16.13 29.62
C GLN A 96 -4.40 -14.73 29.97
N ARG A 97 -5.29 -13.77 30.22
CA ARG A 97 -4.91 -12.42 30.70
C ARG A 97 -4.15 -12.48 32.03
N ALA A 98 -4.60 -13.31 32.97
CA ALA A 98 -3.90 -13.50 34.25
C ALA A 98 -2.49 -14.11 34.04
N GLN A 99 -2.34 -15.05 33.12
CA GLN A 99 -1.04 -15.63 32.77
C GLN A 99 -0.12 -14.61 32.09
N VAL A 100 -0.65 -13.81 31.16
CA VAL A 100 0.09 -12.71 30.51
C VAL A 100 0.59 -11.72 31.57
N GLN A 101 -0.30 -11.28 32.47
CA GLN A 101 0.09 -10.35 33.54
C GLN A 101 1.19 -10.95 34.42
N ALA A 102 1.08 -12.23 34.82
CA ALA A 102 2.12 -12.89 35.60
C ALA A 102 3.47 -12.94 34.86
N LEU A 103 3.49 -13.14 33.54
CA LEU A 103 4.72 -13.11 32.74
C LEU A 103 5.35 -11.71 32.74
N LEU A 104 4.54 -10.66 32.58
CA LEU A 104 4.99 -9.27 32.63
C LEU A 104 5.52 -8.90 34.02
N ASP A 105 4.83 -9.29 35.09
CA ASP A 105 5.24 -9.06 36.48
C ASP A 105 6.56 -9.77 36.81
N HIS A 106 6.86 -10.88 36.14
CA HIS A 106 8.14 -11.59 36.20
C HIS A 106 9.23 -11.00 35.29
N GLY A 107 9.00 -9.84 34.68
CA GLY A 107 9.99 -9.09 33.92
C GLY A 107 10.14 -9.52 32.47
N ARG A 108 9.22 -10.33 31.92
CA ARG A 108 9.19 -10.57 30.47
C ARG A 108 8.69 -9.33 29.75
N THR A 109 9.25 -9.06 28.58
CA THR A 109 8.76 -7.96 27.74
C THR A 109 7.47 -8.36 27.04
N ILE A 110 6.63 -7.39 26.66
CA ILE A 110 5.42 -7.67 25.89
C ILE A 110 5.73 -8.37 24.56
N LEU A 111 6.84 -8.03 23.92
CA LEU A 111 7.27 -8.63 22.66
C LEU A 111 7.61 -10.11 22.85
N ASP A 112 8.35 -10.44 23.91
CA ASP A 112 8.66 -11.83 24.24
C ASP A 112 7.40 -12.67 24.53
N VAL A 113 6.36 -12.03 25.08
CA VAL A 113 5.08 -12.69 25.36
C VAL A 113 4.29 -12.90 24.07
N ILE A 114 4.29 -11.94 23.14
CA ILE A 114 3.69 -12.06 21.81
C ILE A 114 4.37 -13.18 21.00
N ASP A 115 5.70 -13.20 20.96
CA ASP A 115 6.48 -14.17 20.19
C ASP A 115 6.26 -15.62 20.67
N ALA A 116 5.92 -15.80 21.94
CA ALA A 116 5.59 -17.10 22.54
C ALA A 116 4.08 -17.36 22.66
N ALA A 117 3.22 -16.43 22.24
CA ALA A 117 1.78 -16.57 22.37
C ALA A 117 1.26 -17.67 21.45
N ASP A 118 0.35 -18.51 21.96
CA ASP A 118 -0.53 -19.33 21.15
C ASP A 118 -1.78 -18.53 20.75
N GLU A 119 -2.67 -19.11 19.94
CA GLU A 119 -3.87 -18.42 19.45
C GLU A 119 -4.77 -17.87 20.58
N ASN A 120 -4.95 -18.63 21.66
CA ASN A 120 -5.75 -18.19 22.80
C ASN A 120 -5.09 -17.02 23.55
N ARG A 121 -3.76 -17.04 23.67
CA ARG A 121 -3.00 -15.96 24.29
C ARG A 121 -2.97 -14.72 23.41
N VAL A 122 -2.96 -14.86 22.09
CA VAL A 122 -3.13 -13.73 21.16
C VAL A 122 -4.48 -13.04 21.38
N THR A 123 -5.59 -13.78 21.45
CA THR A 123 -6.91 -13.20 21.77
C THR A 123 -6.91 -12.42 23.09
N ALA A 124 -6.28 -12.98 24.14
CA ALA A 124 -6.17 -12.30 25.41
C ALA A 124 -5.33 -11.01 25.32
N LEU A 125 -4.19 -11.06 24.63
CA LEU A 125 -3.32 -9.91 24.40
C LEU A 125 -4.07 -8.80 23.63
N LEU A 126 -4.81 -9.13 22.58
CA LEU A 126 -5.62 -8.16 21.82
C LEU A 126 -6.59 -7.38 22.72
N SER A 127 -7.23 -8.05 23.69
CA SER A 127 -8.13 -7.40 24.64
C SER A 127 -7.43 -6.50 25.68
N MET A 128 -6.11 -6.62 25.80
CA MET A 128 -5.29 -5.87 26.76
C MET A 128 -4.48 -4.75 26.12
N VAL A 129 -4.22 -4.78 24.80
CA VAL A 129 -3.27 -3.89 24.11
C VAL A 129 -3.41 -2.44 24.55
N GLU A 130 -4.62 -1.88 24.48
CA GLU A 130 -4.90 -0.47 24.79
C GLU A 130 -4.67 -0.10 26.27
N THR A 131 -4.60 -1.10 27.15
CA THR A 131 -4.44 -0.94 28.61
C THR A 131 -3.05 -1.31 29.12
N LEU A 132 -2.14 -1.72 28.22
CA LEU A 132 -0.78 -2.05 28.61
C LEU A 132 -0.03 -0.79 29.09
N PRO A 133 0.79 -0.88 30.16
CA PRO A 133 1.53 0.26 30.69
C PRO A 133 2.41 0.98 29.64
N ASP A 134 3.04 0.21 28.77
CA ASP A 134 3.92 0.74 27.71
C ASP A 134 3.13 1.54 26.66
N VAL A 135 1.90 1.12 26.35
CA VAL A 135 1.00 1.83 25.43
C VAL A 135 0.48 3.10 26.09
N LEU A 136 -0.01 3.01 27.33
CA LEU A 136 -0.56 4.14 28.08
C LEU A 136 0.49 5.23 28.37
N SER A 137 1.76 4.84 28.50
CA SER A 137 2.87 5.76 28.79
C SER A 137 3.54 6.32 27.53
N ALA A 138 3.16 5.84 26.34
CA ALA A 138 3.72 6.30 25.08
C ALA A 138 3.27 7.72 24.73
N THR A 139 4.10 8.45 23.99
CA THR A 139 3.72 9.76 23.42
C THR A 139 2.60 9.63 22.40
N GLU A 140 2.56 8.51 21.66
CA GLU A 140 1.54 8.19 20.67
C GLU A 140 0.94 6.80 20.97
N PRO A 141 0.04 6.68 21.95
CA PRO A 141 -0.54 5.39 22.37
C PRO A 141 -1.18 4.61 21.23
N GLU A 142 -1.88 5.31 20.33
CA GLU A 142 -2.55 4.72 19.18
C GLU A 142 -1.55 4.06 18.20
N ALA A 143 -0.41 4.69 17.96
CA ALA A 143 0.63 4.16 17.08
C ALA A 143 1.29 2.90 17.68
N VAL A 144 1.58 2.92 18.98
CA VAL A 144 2.15 1.75 19.67
C VAL A 144 1.14 0.61 19.74
N ALA A 145 -0.14 0.90 20.00
CA ALA A 145 -1.21 -0.09 19.97
C ALA A 145 -1.33 -0.76 18.59
N ALA A 146 -1.28 0.03 17.51
CA ALA A 146 -1.31 -0.48 16.15
C ALA A 146 -0.09 -1.39 15.84
N GLU A 147 1.12 -1.01 16.26
CA GLU A 147 2.33 -1.85 16.07
C GLU A 147 2.20 -3.20 16.81
N LEU A 148 1.65 -3.19 18.02
CA LEU A 148 1.41 -4.43 18.78
C LEU A 148 0.33 -5.30 18.12
N GLN A 149 -0.73 -4.69 17.60
CA GLN A 149 -1.78 -5.39 16.84
C GLN A 149 -1.22 -6.02 15.57
N ASP A 150 -0.32 -5.35 14.86
CA ASP A 150 0.37 -5.88 13.69
C ASP A 150 1.20 -7.12 14.05
N ARG A 151 2.00 -7.05 15.12
CA ARG A 151 2.76 -8.22 15.60
C ARG A 151 1.87 -9.38 16.03
N LEU A 152 0.73 -9.09 16.66
CA LEU A 152 -0.25 -10.11 17.05
C LEU A 152 -0.88 -10.77 15.81
N PHE A 153 -1.17 -10.01 14.77
CA PHE A 153 -1.63 -10.55 13.49
C PHE A 153 -0.57 -11.44 12.83
N ASP A 154 0.68 -10.97 12.74
CA ASP A 154 1.80 -11.75 12.19
C ASP A 154 1.99 -13.06 12.96
N ARG A 155 1.76 -13.03 14.29
CA ARG A 155 1.80 -14.23 15.12
C ARG A 155 0.68 -15.22 14.78
N LEU A 156 -0.53 -14.76 14.49
CA LEU A 156 -1.63 -15.62 14.03
C LEU A 156 -1.29 -16.27 12.68
N VAL A 157 -0.71 -15.51 11.76
CA VAL A 157 -0.24 -16.01 10.46
C VAL A 157 0.82 -17.09 10.66
N ALA A 158 1.81 -16.85 11.51
CA ALA A 158 2.88 -17.80 11.82
C ALA A 158 2.35 -19.11 12.46
N HIS A 159 1.23 -19.04 13.16
CA HIS A 159 0.52 -20.21 13.70
C HIS A 159 -0.38 -20.94 12.70
N GLY A 160 -0.56 -20.40 11.49
CA GLY A 160 -1.41 -20.98 10.48
C GLY A 160 -2.91 -20.80 10.77
N ALA A 161 -3.29 -19.77 11.53
CA ALA A 161 -4.70 -19.44 11.72
C ALA A 161 -5.33 -19.11 10.36
N ALA A 162 -6.32 -19.89 9.93
CA ALA A 162 -6.75 -19.93 8.53
C ALA A 162 -7.29 -18.58 8.01
N ASP A 163 -8.01 -17.85 8.85
CA ASP A 163 -8.50 -16.49 8.57
C ASP A 163 -7.37 -15.47 8.49
N ALA A 164 -6.38 -15.53 9.39
CA ALA A 164 -5.21 -14.65 9.37
C ALA A 164 -4.34 -14.90 8.14
N VAL A 165 -4.09 -16.17 7.80
CA VAL A 165 -3.37 -16.56 6.57
C VAL A 165 -4.12 -16.07 5.33
N ALA A 166 -5.45 -16.24 5.29
CA ALA A 166 -6.26 -15.75 4.17
C ALA A 166 -6.21 -14.22 4.05
N ALA A 167 -6.29 -13.49 5.16
CA ALA A 167 -6.17 -12.03 5.16
C ALA A 167 -4.77 -11.57 4.74
N HIS A 168 -3.72 -12.24 5.20
CA HIS A 168 -2.34 -11.94 4.80
C HIS A 168 -2.14 -12.15 3.28
N GLN A 169 -2.65 -13.26 2.74
CA GLN A 169 -2.59 -13.54 1.31
C GLN A 169 -3.41 -12.52 0.50
N ASN A 170 -4.58 -12.11 1.01
CA ASN A 170 -5.40 -11.06 0.39
C ASN A 170 -4.68 -9.71 0.36
N GLU A 171 -4.07 -9.30 1.48
CA GLU A 171 -3.27 -8.07 1.55
C GLU A 171 -2.04 -8.12 0.62
N ALA A 172 -1.38 -9.27 0.53
CA ALA A 172 -0.26 -9.48 -0.38
C ALA A 172 -0.69 -9.39 -1.86
N ALA A 173 -1.88 -9.89 -2.22
CA ALA A 173 -2.44 -9.77 -3.56
C ALA A 173 -2.86 -8.32 -3.89
N LEU A 174 -3.33 -7.57 -2.89
CA LEU A 174 -3.72 -6.15 -3.02
C LEU A 174 -2.52 -5.21 -3.13
N ALA A 175 -1.38 -5.55 -2.51
CA ALA A 175 -0.24 -4.64 -2.36
C ALA A 175 0.28 -4.05 -3.70
N PRO A 176 0.46 -4.82 -4.79
CA PRO A 176 0.92 -4.26 -6.06
C PRO A 176 -0.08 -3.26 -6.65
N LEU A 177 -1.37 -3.57 -6.62
CA LEU A 177 -2.43 -2.70 -7.13
C LEU A 177 -2.56 -1.43 -6.30
N ALA A 178 -2.47 -1.53 -4.98
CA ALA A 178 -2.48 -0.38 -4.09
C ALA A 178 -1.27 0.55 -4.34
N ALA A 179 -0.08 -0.03 -4.53
CA ALA A 179 1.12 0.74 -4.84
C ALA A 179 1.01 1.44 -6.20
N TRP A 180 0.53 0.75 -7.24
CA TRP A 180 0.29 1.36 -8.55
C TRP A 180 -0.79 2.44 -8.51
N ALA A 181 -1.90 2.21 -7.81
CA ALA A 181 -2.95 3.21 -7.67
C ALA A 181 -2.42 4.49 -7.01
N ALA A 182 -1.53 4.38 -6.00
CA ALA A 182 -0.87 5.52 -5.38
C ALA A 182 0.07 6.24 -6.37
N VAL A 183 0.97 5.51 -7.04
CA VAL A 183 1.91 6.08 -8.02
C VAL A 183 1.19 6.80 -9.17
N LEU A 184 0.17 6.16 -9.74
CA LEU A 184 -0.60 6.74 -10.82
C LEU A 184 -1.38 7.98 -10.36
N SER A 185 -1.97 7.96 -9.15
CA SER A 185 -2.71 9.11 -8.60
C SER A 185 -1.78 10.27 -8.25
N GLU A 186 -0.63 10.03 -7.63
CA GLU A 186 0.33 11.08 -7.31
C GLU A 186 0.93 11.73 -8.56
N SER A 187 1.08 10.95 -9.62
CA SER A 187 1.61 11.46 -10.88
C SER A 187 0.57 12.16 -11.75
N GLU A 188 -0.74 12.05 -11.47
CA GLU A 188 -1.80 12.75 -12.22
C GLU A 188 -1.51 14.24 -12.37
N ASN A 189 -1.85 14.81 -13.53
CA ASN A 189 -1.65 16.23 -13.86
C ASN A 189 -0.21 16.75 -13.76
N GLY A 190 0.77 15.86 -13.55
CA GLY A 190 2.18 16.20 -13.50
C GLY A 190 2.79 16.20 -12.12
N GLY A 191 2.08 15.67 -11.12
CA GLY A 191 2.63 15.56 -9.79
C GLY A 191 3.89 14.70 -9.75
N GLU A 192 4.77 15.01 -8.80
CA GLU A 192 5.93 14.19 -8.53
C GLU A 192 5.54 13.03 -7.62
N VAL A 193 5.91 11.81 -8.02
CA VAL A 193 5.71 10.62 -7.19
C VAL A 193 6.66 10.68 -6.00
N THR A 194 6.10 10.63 -4.79
CA THR A 194 6.80 10.71 -3.52
C THR A 194 7.76 9.53 -3.32
N SER A 195 8.78 9.71 -2.47
CA SER A 195 9.68 8.61 -2.09
C SER A 195 8.92 7.47 -1.38
N GLY A 196 7.85 7.79 -0.66
CA GLY A 196 6.97 6.82 -0.01
C GLY A 196 6.28 5.92 -1.02
N ALA A 197 5.59 6.48 -2.02
CA ALA A 197 4.93 5.72 -3.07
C ALA A 197 5.93 4.88 -3.89
N ARG A 198 7.11 5.43 -4.21
CA ARG A 198 8.20 4.69 -4.89
C ARG A 198 8.68 3.50 -4.07
N SER A 199 8.88 3.67 -2.78
CA SER A 199 9.35 2.60 -1.88
C SER A 199 8.26 1.53 -1.64
N ALA A 200 6.99 1.93 -1.64
CA ALA A 200 5.87 0.99 -1.61
C ALA A 200 5.81 0.17 -2.90
N LEU A 201 5.95 0.82 -4.06
CA LEU A 201 5.99 0.14 -5.36
C LEU A 201 7.18 -0.82 -5.45
N PHE A 202 8.39 -0.40 -5.07
CA PHE A 202 9.56 -1.29 -5.09
C PHE A 202 9.34 -2.57 -4.28
N ARG A 203 8.72 -2.47 -3.09
CA ARG A 203 8.42 -3.64 -2.25
C ARG A 203 7.34 -4.54 -2.83
N ALA A 204 6.34 -3.98 -3.51
CA ALA A 204 5.18 -4.72 -4.00
C ALA A 204 5.34 -5.23 -5.45
N ASP A 205 6.11 -4.51 -6.27
CA ASP A 205 6.35 -4.78 -7.70
C ASP A 205 7.70 -4.18 -8.14
N GLU A 206 8.79 -4.84 -7.74
CA GLU A 206 10.15 -4.47 -8.10
C GLU A 206 10.37 -4.40 -9.64
N PRO A 207 9.91 -5.36 -10.46
CA PRO A 207 10.01 -5.26 -11.92
C PRO A 207 9.33 -4.01 -12.49
N GLY A 208 8.10 -3.72 -12.04
CA GLY A 208 7.35 -2.54 -12.43
C GLY A 208 8.03 -1.23 -11.99
N TYR A 209 8.59 -1.20 -10.78
CA TYR A 209 9.40 -0.10 -10.28
C TYR A 209 10.60 0.18 -11.20
N HIS A 210 11.39 -0.85 -11.52
CA HIS A 210 12.58 -0.66 -12.34
C HIS A 210 12.25 -0.17 -13.74
N ARG A 211 11.12 -0.63 -14.29
CA ARG A 211 10.64 -0.20 -15.59
C ARG A 211 10.36 1.30 -15.67
N VAL A 212 9.80 1.89 -14.61
CA VAL A 212 9.45 3.31 -14.58
C VAL A 212 10.61 4.16 -14.05
N PHE A 213 11.14 3.83 -12.87
CA PHE A 213 11.99 4.74 -12.10
C PHE A 213 13.49 4.47 -12.21
N ALA A 214 13.91 3.30 -12.68
CA ALA A 214 15.33 2.98 -12.80
C ALA A 214 15.93 3.30 -14.17
N SER A 215 15.15 3.90 -15.09
CA SER A 215 15.65 4.34 -16.39
C SER A 215 16.19 5.78 -16.33
N ASP A 216 17.29 6.06 -17.03
CA ASP A 216 17.84 7.42 -17.17
C ASP A 216 16.83 8.40 -17.77
N ALA A 217 15.86 7.89 -18.55
CA ALA A 217 14.78 8.67 -19.14
C ALA A 217 13.85 9.31 -18.09
N ALA A 218 13.65 8.68 -16.93
CA ALA A 218 12.83 9.20 -15.85
C ALA A 218 13.43 10.49 -15.23
N TYR A 219 14.75 10.64 -15.29
CA TYR A 219 15.47 11.82 -14.78
C TYR A 219 15.68 12.91 -15.84
N ALA A 220 15.38 12.62 -17.11
CA ALA A 220 15.60 13.52 -18.24
C ALA A 220 14.37 14.39 -18.60
N LEU A 221 13.25 14.23 -17.89
CA LEU A 221 12.03 15.01 -18.12
C LEU A 221 12.25 16.48 -17.70
N ASP A 222 12.05 17.41 -18.64
CA ASP A 222 12.00 18.84 -18.34
C ASP A 222 10.66 19.18 -17.71
N SER A 223 10.54 18.93 -16.39
CA SER A 223 9.32 19.13 -15.61
C SER A 223 8.81 20.58 -15.68
N GLN A 224 9.71 21.56 -15.79
CA GLN A 224 9.35 22.97 -15.94
C GLN A 224 8.77 23.28 -17.32
N ALA A 225 9.31 22.72 -18.40
CA ALA A 225 8.71 22.85 -19.73
C ALA A 225 7.33 22.19 -19.80
N ILE A 226 7.19 21.00 -19.23
CA ILE A 226 5.91 20.29 -19.20
C ILE A 226 4.87 21.09 -18.38
N ALA A 227 5.24 21.59 -17.21
CA ALA A 227 4.35 22.41 -16.39
C ALA A 227 3.87 23.68 -17.12
N ARG A 228 4.77 24.36 -17.84
CA ARG A 228 4.42 25.52 -18.67
C ARG A 228 3.41 25.18 -19.76
N LEU A 229 3.61 24.07 -20.47
CA LEU A 229 2.70 23.59 -21.51
C LEU A 229 1.32 23.18 -20.96
N ARG A 230 1.25 22.74 -19.70
CA ARG A 230 -0.03 22.50 -19.01
C ARG A 230 -0.72 23.81 -18.61
N SER A 231 0.04 24.84 -18.22
CA SER A 231 -0.50 26.14 -17.80
C SER A 231 -0.89 27.09 -18.95
N SER A 232 -0.41 26.87 -20.17
CA SER A 232 -0.56 27.81 -21.30
C SER A 232 -1.98 27.91 -21.88
N GLN A 233 -3.01 27.48 -21.15
CA GLN A 233 -4.42 27.54 -21.56
C GLN A 233 -5.41 27.84 -20.42
N LEU A 234 -4.94 28.39 -19.29
CA LEU A 234 -5.79 29.22 -18.41
C LEU A 234 -5.76 30.67 -18.91
#